data_AF-A0A1Q8GAV9-F1
#
_entry.id   AF-A0A1Q8GAV9-F1
#
_cell.length_a   1.000
_cell.length_b   1.000
_cell.length_c   1.000
_cell.angle_alpha   90.00
_cell.angle_beta   90.00
_cell.angle_gamma   90.00
#
_symmetry.space_group_name_H-M   'P 1'
#
loop_
_entity.id
_entity.type
_entity.pdbx_description
1 polymer ?
#
loop_
_entity_poly.entity_id
_entity_poly.type
_entity_poly.pdbx_seq_one_letter_code
_entity_poly.pdbx_strand_id
1 'polypeptide(L)'
;MEEEAGVLSASPERQLAGTRALHHALSSLAELPARVQKVLMLTRVEGLTQREVALAIGVSPTLINFMLKDALAHCRGSLDQSYPF
;
A
#
# COMPACT_ATOMS: atom_id res chain seq x y z
N MET A 1 -5.14 -16.12 -31.69
CA MET A 1 -6.06 -16.27 -30.55
C MET A 1 -5.38 -17.22 -29.61
N GLU A 2 -4.52 -16.73 -28.72
CA GLU A 2 -3.82 -17.49 -27.67
C GLU A 2 -2.83 -16.53 -26.98
N GLU A 3 -3.31 -15.69 -26.07
CA GLU A 3 -2.43 -15.01 -25.10
C GLU A 3 -3.21 -14.61 -23.83
N GLU A 4 -4.00 -15.55 -23.28
CA GLU A 4 -4.65 -15.43 -21.97
C GLU A 4 -4.29 -16.65 -21.11
N ALA A 5 -3.05 -16.73 -20.60
CA ALA A 5 -2.68 -17.76 -19.62
C ALA A 5 -1.56 -17.35 -18.65
N GLY A 6 -1.25 -16.05 -18.52
CA GLY A 6 -0.13 -15.58 -17.71
C GLY A 6 -0.38 -15.45 -16.20
N VAL A 7 -1.65 -15.47 -15.76
CA VAL A 7 -2.01 -15.15 -14.36
C VAL A 7 -2.33 -16.39 -13.51
N LEU A 8 -2.46 -17.58 -14.11
CA LEU A 8 -2.93 -18.79 -13.41
C LEU A 8 -1.85 -19.86 -13.16
N SER A 9 -0.58 -19.62 -13.47
CA SER A 9 0.52 -20.60 -13.30
C SER A 9 1.36 -20.41 -12.02
N ALA A 10 0.91 -19.57 -11.08
CA ALA A 10 1.49 -19.56 -9.76
C ALA A 10 1.15 -20.89 -9.07
N SER A 11 2.17 -21.62 -8.58
CA SER A 11 1.93 -22.83 -7.81
C SER A 11 1.06 -22.49 -6.58
N PRO A 12 0.30 -23.46 -6.02
CA PRO A 12 -0.54 -23.21 -4.85
C PRO A 12 0.21 -22.51 -3.70
N GLU A 13 1.50 -22.83 -3.53
CA GLU A 13 2.38 -22.21 -2.54
C GLU A 13 2.66 -20.74 -2.87
N ARG A 14 2.88 -20.39 -4.15
CA ARG A 14 3.07 -18.99 -4.58
C ARG A 14 1.79 -18.18 -4.42
N GLN A 15 0.63 -18.76 -4.75
CA GLN A 15 -0.66 -18.09 -4.56
C GLN A 15 -0.94 -17.83 -3.08
N LEU A 16 -0.67 -18.82 -2.22
CA LEU A 16 -0.83 -18.68 -0.78
C LEU A 16 0.15 -17.65 -0.20
N ALA A 17 1.42 -17.66 -0.63
CA ALA A 17 2.42 -16.67 -0.22
C ALA A 17 2.00 -15.25 -0.62
N GLY A 18 1.56 -15.05 -1.87
CA GLY A 18 1.07 -13.75 -2.34
C GLY A 18 -0.16 -13.28 -1.57
N THR A 19 -1.12 -14.18 -1.30
CA THR A 19 -2.33 -13.86 -0.51
C THR A 19 -1.96 -13.45 0.91
N ARG A 20 -1.03 -14.16 1.56
CA ARG A 20 -0.55 -13.83 2.91
C ARG A 20 0.16 -12.48 2.94
N ALA A 21 1.02 -12.21 1.96
CA ALA A 21 1.71 -10.94 1.84
C ALA A 21 0.74 -9.76 1.67
N LEU A 22 -0.28 -9.92 0.81
CA LEU A 22 -1.34 -8.93 0.64
C LEU A 22 -2.12 -8.69 1.94
N HIS A 23 -2.51 -9.77 2.63
CA HIS A 23 -3.21 -9.65 3.90
C HIS A 23 -2.36 -8.92 4.95
N HIS A 24 -1.07 -9.24 5.04
CA HIS A 24 -0.16 -8.61 5.99
C HIS A 24 0.06 -7.12 5.66
N ALA A 25 0.22 -6.76 4.39
CA ALA A 25 0.28 -5.37 3.96
C ALA A 25 -0.99 -4.61 4.31
N LEU A 26 -2.17 -5.20 4.07
CA LEU A 26 -3.46 -4.59 4.43
C LEU A 26 -3.61 -4.41 5.94
N SER A 27 -3.17 -5.38 6.74
CA SER A 27 -3.14 -5.26 8.20
C SER A 27 -2.23 -4.12 8.66
N SER A 28 -1.01 -4.01 8.12
CA SER A 28 -0.09 -2.92 8.46
C SER A 28 -0.65 -1.54 8.07
N LEU A 29 -1.37 -1.45 6.95
CA LEU A 29 -2.06 -0.22 6.57
C LEU A 29 -3.20 0.13 7.54
N ALA A 30 -3.91 -0.87 8.06
CA ALA A 30 -4.99 -0.68 9.03
C ALA A 30 -4.47 -0.23 10.41
N GLU A 31 -3.22 -0.55 10.76
CA GLU A 31 -2.57 -0.08 11.98
C GLU A 31 -2.17 1.41 11.92
N LEU A 32 -2.07 1.99 10.72
CA LEU A 32 -1.77 3.40 10.56
C LEU A 32 -2.91 4.28 11.09
N PRO A 33 -2.61 5.50 11.59
CA PRO A 33 -3.65 6.44 11.99
C PRO A 33 -4.63 6.73 10.84
N ALA A 34 -5.93 6.87 11.15
CA ALA A 34 -6.98 7.10 10.15
C ALA A 34 -6.69 8.25 9.18
N ARG A 35 -6.00 9.29 9.66
CA ARG A 35 -5.56 10.42 8.82
C ARG A 35 -4.57 9.99 7.74
N VAL A 36 -3.63 9.10 8.06
CA VAL A 36 -2.62 8.56 7.13
C VAL A 36 -3.27 7.62 6.12
N GLN A 37 -4.20 6.76 6.58
CA GLN A 37 -4.99 5.89 5.69
C GLN A 37 -5.76 6.72 4.64
N LYS A 38 -6.39 7.81 5.07
CA LYS A 38 -7.09 8.72 4.16
C LYS A 38 -6.17 9.38 3.13
N VAL A 39 -4.98 9.79 3.53
CA VAL A 39 -3.95 10.33 2.62
C VAL A 39 -3.54 9.29 1.58
N LEU A 40 -3.31 8.05 1.99
CA LEU A 40 -2.98 6.95 1.08
C LEU A 40 -4.11 6.65 0.10
N MET A 41 -5.35 6.58 0.56
CA MET A 41 -6.53 6.38 -0.28
C MET A 41 -6.61 7.46 -1.38
N LEU A 42 -6.55 8.73 -0.97
CA LEU A 42 -6.66 9.85 -1.91
C LEU A 42 -5.50 9.88 -2.92
N THR A 43 -4.28 9.52 -2.49
CA THR A 43 -3.12 9.56 -3.40
C THR A 43 -2.98 8.33 -4.29
N ARG A 44 -3.27 7.13 -3.78
CA ARG A 44 -2.98 5.86 -4.47
C ARG A 44 -4.20 5.27 -5.17
N VAL A 45 -5.40 5.44 -4.61
CA VAL A 45 -6.63 4.89 -5.17
C VAL A 45 -7.33 5.92 -6.04
N GLU A 46 -7.48 7.15 -5.52
CA GLU A 46 -8.14 8.24 -6.25
C GLU A 46 -7.19 9.00 -7.18
N GLY A 47 -5.87 8.79 -7.05
CA GLY A 47 -4.86 9.37 -7.94
C GLY A 47 -4.57 10.86 -7.74
N LEU A 48 -5.01 11.46 -6.63
CA LEU A 48 -4.73 12.87 -6.33
C LEU A 48 -3.25 13.09 -6.05
N THR A 49 -2.73 14.24 -6.44
CA THR A 49 -1.37 14.67 -6.10
C THR A 49 -1.25 15.02 -4.63
N GLN A 50 -0.03 14.99 -4.08
CA GLN A 50 0.23 15.39 -2.69
C GLN A 50 -0.24 16.82 -2.38
N ARG A 51 -0.18 17.72 -3.38
CA ARG A 51 -0.67 19.10 -3.25
C ARG A 51 -2.19 19.16 -3.14
N GLU A 52 -2.90 18.44 -4.00
CA GLU A 52 -4.37 18.39 -3.94
C GLU A 52 -4.87 17.75 -2.65
N VAL A 53 -4.21 16.69 -2.18
CA VAL A 53 -4.54 16.06 -0.89
C VAL A 53 -4.25 16.99 0.28
N ALA A 54 -3.13 17.73 0.23
CA ALA A 54 -2.80 18.73 1.24
C ALA A 54 -3.89 19.82 1.34
N LEU A 55 -4.38 20.31 0.19
CA LEU A 55 -5.48 21.26 0.13
C LEU A 55 -6.80 20.66 0.65
N ALA A 56 -7.13 19.43 0.25
CA ALA A 56 -8.36 18.75 0.66
C ALA A 56 -8.43 18.46 2.17
N ILE A 57 -7.28 18.23 2.81
CA ILE A 57 -7.18 17.93 4.25
C ILE A 57 -6.88 19.21 5.09
N GLY A 58 -6.39 20.27 4.46
CA GLY A 58 -6.04 21.53 5.14
C GLY A 58 -4.69 21.47 5.86
N VAL A 59 -3.70 20.77 5.28
CA VAL A 59 -2.34 20.63 5.84
C VAL A 59 -1.28 21.02 4.81
N SER A 60 -0.01 21.10 5.22
CA SER A 60 1.07 21.39 4.28
C SER A 60 1.43 20.18 3.41
N PRO A 61 1.82 20.39 2.13
CA PRO A 61 2.33 19.30 1.27
C PRO A 61 3.54 18.57 1.89
N THR A 62 4.35 19.28 2.66
CA THR A 62 5.48 18.70 3.40
C THR A 62 5.02 17.69 4.44
N LEU A 63 3.96 17.99 5.20
CA LEU A 63 3.40 17.04 6.17
C LEU A 63 2.85 15.80 5.46
N ILE A 64 2.14 15.98 4.33
CA ILE A 64 1.68 14.86 3.51
C ILE A 64 2.85 13.99 3.04
N ASN A 65 3.96 14.61 2.62
CA ASN A 65 5.17 13.89 2.22
C ASN A 65 5.74 13.03 3.35
N PHE A 66 5.83 13.58 4.56
CA PHE A 66 6.29 12.83 5.73
C PHE A 66 5.35 11.69 6.08
N MET A 67 4.04 11.96 6.13
CA MET A 67 3.03 10.93 6.41
C MET A 67 3.12 9.76 5.41
N LEU A 68 3.28 10.06 4.12
CA LEU A 68 3.43 9.02 3.08
C LEU A 68 4.73 8.23 3.23
N LYS A 69 5.84 8.90 3.55
CA LYS A 69 7.12 8.22 3.78
C LYS A 69 7.04 7.27 4.97
N ASP A 70 6.52 7.73 6.09
CA ASP A 70 6.39 6.93 7.31
C ASP A 70 5.45 5.74 7.08
N ALA A 71 4.33 5.97 6.41
CA ALA A 71 3.38 4.92 6.06
C ALA A 71 4.01 3.84 5.17
N LEU A 72 4.72 4.25 4.12
CA LEU A 72 5.37 3.31 3.19
C LEU A 72 6.53 2.56 3.86
N ALA A 73 7.27 3.23 4.76
CA ALA A 73 8.31 2.60 5.55
C ALA A 73 7.73 1.52 6.48
N HIS A 74 6.62 1.82 7.15
CA HIS A 74 5.90 0.86 7.97
C HIS A 74 5.42 -0.35 7.15
N CYS A 75 4.73 -0.10 6.03
CA CYS A 75 4.26 -1.17 5.14
C CYS A 75 5.41 -2.04 4.62
N ARG A 76 6.56 -1.43 4.29
CA ARG A 76 7.74 -2.17 3.83
C ARG A 76 8.35 -3.02 4.93
N GLY A 77 8.44 -2.50 6.16
CA GLY A 77 8.91 -3.28 7.31
C GLY A 77 8.03 -4.50 7.61
N SER A 78 6.72 -4.35 7.48
CA SER A 78 5.77 -5.46 7.61
C SER A 78 5.94 -6.49 6.49
N LEU A 79 6.08 -6.05 5.24
CA LEU A 79 6.28 -6.96 4.10
C LEU A 79 7.59 -7.75 4.18
N ASP A 80 8.68 -7.13 4.64
CA ASP A 80 9.99 -7.78 4.83
C ASP A 80 9.90 -8.92 5.87
N GLN A 81 9.14 -8.72 6.95
CA GLN A 81 8.87 -9.79 7.92
C GLN A 81 8.04 -10.94 7.34
N SER A 82 7.19 -10.68 6.35
CA SER A 82 6.35 -11.70 5.70
C SER A 82 7.10 -12.53 4.65
N TYR A 83 8.29 -12.09 4.19
CA TYR A 83 9.14 -12.80 3.24
C TYR A 83 10.56 -13.00 3.81
N PRO A 84 10.76 -13.92 4.78
CA PRO A 84 12.10 -14.36 5.13
C PRO A 84 12.59 -15.33 4.04
N PHE A 85 13.36 -14.82 3.08
CA PHE A 85 14.17 -15.63 2.17
C PHE A 85 15.58 -15.05 2.08
#